data_AF-A0A9D8RXK7-F1
#
_entry.id   AF-A0A9D8RXK7-F1
#
_cell.length_a   1.000
_cell.length_b   1.000
_cell.length_c   1.000
_cell.angle_alpha   90.00
_cell.angle_beta   90.00
_cell.angle_gamma   90.00
#
_symmetry.space_group_name_H-M   'P 1'
#
loop_
_entity.id
_entity.type
_entity.pdbx_description
1 polymer ?
#
loop_
_entity_poly.entity_id
_entity_poly.type
_entity_poly.pdbx_seq_one_letter_code
_entity_poly.pdbx_strand_id
1 'polypeptide(L)' 'MTSAYKIWVYREQNTIAQVILHQGSLPSDAAEFVIDGGCHAYFGDYGAQKGDGEPAISPTEQIGQAAELTQGFIYD' A
#
# COMPACT_ATOMS: atom_id res chain seq x y z
N MET A 1 23.44 -3.41 9.73
CA MET A 1 22.59 -4.53 9.29
C MET A 1 21.23 -3.93 9.04
N THR A 2 20.90 -3.59 7.79
CA THR A 2 19.58 -3.05 7.44
C THR A 2 19.03 -3.97 6.36
N SER A 3 18.21 -4.92 6.78
CA SER A 3 17.40 -5.75 5.89
C SER A 3 15.96 -5.64 6.36
N ALA A 4 15.43 -4.42 6.41
CA ALA A 4 14.00 -4.24 6.62
C ALA A 4 13.29 -4.76 5.36
N TYR A 5 12.43 -5.76 5.50
CA TYR A 5 11.52 -6.14 4.42
C TYR A 5 10.25 -5.29 4.58
N LYS A 6 10.15 -4.14 3.89
CA LYS A 6 8.96 -3.28 3.98
C LYS A 6 7.90 -3.79 2.99
N ILE A 7 6.72 -4.13 3.48
CA ILE A 7 5.61 -4.66 2.68
C ILE A 7 4.56 -3.58 2.50
N TRP A 8 4.12 -3.43 1.26
CA TRP A 8 3.18 -2.40 0.84
C TRP A 8 1.75 -2.91 0.93
N VAL A 9 0.90 -2.17 1.63
CA VAL A 9 -0.51 -2.53 1.80
C VAL A 9 -1.40 -1.34 1.50
N TYR A 10 -2.27 -1.47 0.51
CA TYR A 10 -3.27 -0.46 0.17
C TYR A 10 -4.55 -0.69 0.98
N ARG A 11 -5.17 0.38 1.48
CA ARG A 11 -6.47 0.30 2.14
C ARG A 11 -7.59 0.40 1.11
N GLU A 12 -8.36 -0.67 0.95
CA GLU A 12 -9.70 -0.63 0.38
C GLU A 12 -10.69 -0.39 1.53
N GLN A 13 -11.81 0.28 1.29
CA GLN A 13 -12.88 0.39 2.31
C GLN A 13 -13.53 -0.97 2.66
N ASN A 14 -13.08 -2.11 2.10
CA ASN A 14 -13.63 -3.45 2.39
C ASN A 14 -12.65 -4.65 2.39
N THR A 15 -11.31 -4.48 2.38
CA THR A 15 -10.35 -5.63 2.35
C THR A 15 -9.28 -5.63 3.43
N ILE A 16 -9.67 -5.31 4.67
CA ILE A 16 -8.85 -5.65 5.85
C ILE A 16 -8.53 -7.17 5.92
N ALA A 17 -9.18 -8.00 5.10
CA ALA A 17 -9.06 -9.46 5.14
C ALA A 17 -7.80 -10.07 4.49
N GLN A 18 -7.06 -9.40 3.60
CA GLN A 18 -5.95 -10.07 2.87
C GLN A 18 -4.57 -9.95 3.55
N VAL A 19 -4.31 -8.89 4.31
CA VAL A 19 -2.99 -8.65 4.94
C VAL A 19 -2.83 -9.40 6.25
N ILE A 20 -3.94 -9.71 6.92
CA ILE A 20 -3.94 -10.45 8.19
C ILE A 20 -3.48 -11.91 7.99
N LEU A 21 -3.58 -12.47 6.77
CA LEU A 21 -3.30 -13.89 6.51
C LEU A 21 -1.80 -14.27 6.59
N HIS A 22 -0.86 -13.33 6.61
CA HIS A 22 0.58 -13.65 6.49
C HIS A 22 1.49 -13.07 7.58
N GLN A 23 0.93 -12.44 8.61
CA GLN A 23 1.71 -11.84 9.72
C GLN A 23 2.72 -12.82 10.35
N GLY A 24 2.40 -14.12 10.42
CA GLY A 24 3.30 -15.16 10.95
C GLY A 24 4.50 -15.52 10.05
N SER A 25 4.51 -15.08 8.79
CA SER A 25 5.56 -15.35 7.81
C SER A 25 6.42 -14.13 7.51
N LEU A 26 6.13 -12.98 8.14
CA LEU A 26 6.88 -11.76 7.92
C LEU A 26 8.11 -11.70 8.83
N PRO A 27 9.22 -11.10 8.37
CA PRO A 27 10.31 -10.71 9.24
C PRO A 27 9.81 -9.83 10.39
N SER A 28 10.44 -9.93 11.55
CA SER A 28 10.06 -9.18 12.75
C SER A 28 10.19 -7.66 12.60
N ASP A 29 10.93 -7.21 11.59
CA ASP A 29 11.16 -5.80 11.25
C ASP A 29 10.36 -5.35 10.02
N ALA A 30 9.37 -6.15 9.59
CA ALA A 30 8.49 -5.75 8.52
C ALA A 30 7.66 -4.51 8.94
N ALA A 31 7.63 -3.52 8.06
CA ALA A 31 6.82 -2.32 8.22
C ALA A 31 5.68 -2.32 7.20
N GLU A 32 4.50 -1.94 7.66
CA GLU A 32 3.28 -1.75 6.86
C GLU A 32 2.95 -0.25 6.81
N PHE A 33 2.66 0.26 5.62
CA PHE A 33 2.21 1.63 5.41
C PHE A 33 0.91 1.61 4.63
N VAL A 34 -0.04 2.42 5.08
CA VAL A 34 -1.40 2.48 4.54
C VAL A 34 -1.62 3.87 3.93
N ILE A 35 -1.98 3.94 2.65
CA ILE A 35 -2.40 5.19 2.00
C ILE A 35 -3.92 5.32 2.18
N ASP A 36 -4.32 6.21 3.10
CA ASP A 36 -5.73 6.44 3.39
C ASP A 36 -6.44 7.16 2.24
N GLY A 37 -7.64 6.70 1.91
CA GLY A 37 -8.46 7.26 0.84
C GLY A 37 -8.07 6.85 -0.58
N GLY A 38 -7.01 6.04 -0.73
CA GLY A 38 -6.61 5.46 -2.01
C GLY A 38 -7.49 4.30 -2.47
N CYS A 39 -7.22 3.79 -3.67
CA CYS A 39 -7.85 2.57 -4.19
C CYS A 39 -6.85 1.70 -4.97
N HIS A 40 -7.26 0.47 -5.31
CA HIS A 40 -6.40 -0.48 -6.00
C HIS A 40 -5.97 -0.01 -7.40
N ALA A 41 -6.91 0.56 -8.18
CA ALA A 41 -6.66 1.02 -9.54
C ALA A 41 -5.51 2.03 -9.69
N TYR A 42 -5.31 2.88 -8.69
CA TYR A 42 -4.37 4.01 -8.77
C TYR A 42 -2.91 3.62 -8.54
N PHE A 43 -2.63 2.40 -8.08
CA PHE A 43 -1.24 1.95 -7.91
C PHE A 43 -0.53 1.72 -9.25
N GLY A 44 -1.20 1.07 -10.21
CA GLY A 44 -0.60 0.66 -11.48
C GLY A 44 -1.30 1.21 -12.72
N ASP A 45 -2.18 2.20 -12.55
CA ASP A 45 -3.04 2.75 -13.61
C ASP A 45 -3.82 1.66 -14.36
N TYR A 46 -4.38 0.70 -13.62
CA TYR A 46 -5.10 -0.44 -14.18
C TYR A 46 -6.53 -0.10 -14.62
N GLY A 47 -6.95 1.16 -14.46
CA GLY A 47 -8.34 1.57 -14.56
C GLY A 47 -9.20 1.06 -13.39
N ALA A 48 -10.39 1.64 -13.23
CA ALA A 48 -11.31 1.29 -12.15
C ALA A 48 -11.79 -0.17 -12.26
N GLN A 49 -11.77 -0.88 -11.14
CA GLN A 49 -12.17 -2.27 -11.02
C GLN A 49 -13.38 -2.42 -10.11
N LYS A 50 -14.10 -3.54 -10.27
CA LYS A 50 -15.23 -3.86 -9.40
C LYS A 50 -14.71 -4.14 -7.99
N GLY A 51 -14.96 -3.21 -7.07
CA GLY A 51 -14.55 -3.33 -5.67
C GLY A 51 -13.83 -2.10 -5.14
N ASP A 52 -13.21 -1.31 -6.02
CA ASP A 52 -12.35 -0.17 -5.67
C ASP A 52 -13.01 0.90 -4.78
N GLY A 53 -14.35 0.94 -4.76
CA GLY A 53 -15.10 2.00 -4.11
C GLY A 53 -14.92 3.34 -4.81
N GLU A 54 -15.22 4.41 -4.09
CA GLU A 54 -14.96 5.78 -4.54
C GLU A 54 -13.73 6.32 -3.78
N PRO A 55 -12.61 6.56 -4.47
CA PRO A 55 -11.39 7.10 -3.85
C PRO A 55 -11.64 8.49 -3.28
N ALA A 56 -11.05 8.77 -2.12
CA ALA A 56 -11.09 10.09 -1.50
C ALA A 56 -9.90 10.98 -1.93
N ILE A 57 -8.87 10.40 -2.53
CA ILE A 57 -7.70 11.10 -3.09
C ILE A 57 -7.59 10.83 -4.58
N SER A 58 -6.94 11.72 -5.31
CA SER A 58 -6.69 11.57 -6.73
C SER A 58 -5.61 10.51 -7.03
N PRO A 59 -5.55 9.98 -8.26
CA PRO A 59 -4.47 9.10 -8.69
C PRO A 59 -3.08 9.70 -8.46
N THR A 60 -2.92 10.99 -8.76
CA THR A 60 -1.65 11.70 -8.61
C THR A 60 -1.21 11.78 -7.15
N GLU A 61 -2.13 12.03 -6.22
CA GLU A 61 -1.83 12.05 -4.78
C GLU A 61 -1.42 10.66 -4.28
N GLN A 62 -2.11 9.60 -4.71
CA GLN A 62 -1.75 8.24 -4.32
C GLN A 62 -0.39 7.81 -4.88
N ILE A 63 -0.12 8.09 -6.15
CA ILE A 63 1.16 7.78 -6.81
C ILE A 63 2.31 8.54 -6.13
N GLY A 64 2.10 9.81 -5.77
CA GLY A 64 3.07 10.62 -5.04
C GLY A 64 3.44 10.00 -3.68
N GLN A 65 2.42 9.66 -2.87
CA GLN A 65 2.65 9.03 -1.57
C GLN A 65 3.34 7.66 -1.69
N ALA A 66 2.95 6.84 -2.68
CA ALA A 66 3.60 5.56 -2.95
C ALA A 66 5.08 5.75 -3.35
N ALA A 67 5.39 6.75 -4.16
CA ALA A 67 6.76 7.07 -4.55
C ALA A 67 7.60 7.53 -3.34
N GLU A 68 7.08 8.41 -2.48
CA GLU A 68 7.77 8.91 -1.29
C GLU A 68 8.08 7.77 -0.30
N LEU A 69 7.10 6.93 -0.01
CA LEU A 69 7.28 5.76 0.85
C LEU A 69 8.33 4.78 0.25
N THR A 70 8.42 4.70 -1.09
CA THR A 70 9.35 3.81 -1.81
C THR A 70 10.75 4.37 -1.77
N GLN A 71 10.87 5.68 -1.93
CA GLN A 71 12.11 6.39 -1.71
C GLN A 71 12.61 6.16 -0.28
N GLY A 72 11.76 6.36 0.74
CA GLY A 72 12.13 6.09 2.14
C GLY A 72 12.55 4.64 2.37
N PHE A 73 12.01 3.67 1.62
CA PHE A 73 12.51 2.30 1.67
C PHE A 73 13.92 2.14 1.09
N ILE A 74 14.20 2.76 -0.06
CA ILE A 74 15.46 2.60 -0.78
C ILE A 74 16.64 3.27 -0.05
N TYR A 75 16.37 4.36 0.67
CA TYR A 75 17.41 5.22 1.25
C TYR A 75 17.56 5.11 2.79
N ASP A 76 16.75 4.29 3.47
CA ASP A 76 16.90 3.92 4.89
C ASP A 76 17.92 2.78 5.09
#